data_AF-A0A2N1FDC8-F1
#
_entry.id   AF-A0A2N1FDC8-F1
#
_cell.length_a   1.000
_cell.length_b   1.000
_cell.length_c   1.000
_cell.angle_alpha   90.00
_cell.angle_beta   90.00
_cell.angle_gamma   90.00
#
_symmetry.space_group_name_H-M   'P 1'
#
loop_
_entity.id
_entity.type
_entity.pdbx_description
1 polymer ?
#
loop_
_entity_poly.entity_id
_entity_poly.type
_entity_poly.pdbx_seq_one_letter_code
_entity_poly.pdbx_strand_id
1 'polypeptide(L)'
;MKKALIIIGSIGILLIFILYAFPKIIGIPIAYYNSNQALNENGKPATELTVGIDSITNFPKPIGYVNDFENIFTNDERIKLDKTIGAYQIESTNEIAIVTISSIEPYENIKKYATELSNEWGIGKAEKNNGLLILFSQSLGKIQISTGTGTEKILTDEICKKVIDQIIIPEFKKGDFHSGIKKGLEELIIKWK
;
A
#
# COMPACT_ATOMS: atom_id res chain seq x y z
N MET A 1 49.20 33.02 -8.46
CA MET A 1 48.55 31.94 -9.25
C MET A 1 48.43 30.69 -8.39
N LYS A 2 47.24 30.07 -8.40
CA LYS A 2 46.85 28.76 -7.80
C LYS A 2 46.70 28.75 -6.27
N LYS A 3 45.65 28.20 -5.65
CA LYS A 3 44.30 27.72 -6.01
C LYS A 3 43.57 27.65 -4.65
N ALA A 4 42.39 28.26 -4.52
CA ALA A 4 41.57 28.13 -3.31
C ALA A 4 41.01 26.70 -3.25
N LEU A 5 41.24 26.02 -2.12
CA LEU A 5 40.72 24.69 -1.81
C LEU A 5 39.39 24.86 -1.08
N ILE A 6 38.28 24.64 -1.79
CA ILE A 6 36.95 24.64 -1.20
C ILE A 6 36.77 23.28 -0.49
N ILE A 7 36.75 23.30 0.83
CA ILE A 7 36.33 22.17 1.66
C ILE A 7 34.80 22.26 1.73
N ILE A 8 34.10 21.46 0.93
CA ILE A 8 32.65 21.30 1.04
C ILE A 8 32.41 20.19 2.07
N GLY A 9 31.92 20.58 3.24
CA GLY A 9 31.60 19.68 4.34
C GLY A 9 30.52 18.66 3.98
N SER A 10 30.73 17.44 4.44
CA SER A 10 29.96 16.21 4.25
C SER A 10 28.52 16.25 4.81
N ILE A 11 27.62 17.02 4.19
CA ILE A 11 26.16 17.00 4.46
C ILE A 11 25.42 16.59 3.17
N GLY A 12 25.93 15.56 2.48
CA GLY A 12 25.44 15.17 1.16
C GLY A 12 25.28 13.68 0.93
N ILE A 13 25.33 12.84 1.97
CA ILE A 13 25.28 11.37 1.81
C ILE A 13 24.14 10.71 2.62
N LEU A 14 23.40 11.45 3.46
CA LEU A 14 22.26 10.86 4.19
C LEU A 14 20.91 11.00 3.47
N LEU A 15 20.81 11.79 2.40
CA LEU A 15 19.57 11.96 1.62
C LEU A 15 19.49 11.07 0.37
N ILE A 16 20.55 10.32 0.05
CA ILE A 16 20.60 9.43 -1.13
C ILE A 16 20.07 8.01 -0.82
N PHE A 17 19.83 7.66 0.45
CA PHE A 17 19.32 6.33 0.81
C PHE A 17 17.79 6.18 0.74
N ILE A 18 17.02 7.27 0.65
CA ILE A 18 15.55 7.19 0.50
C ILE A 18 15.14 6.87 -0.95
N LEU A 19 16.05 6.99 -1.92
CA LEU A 19 15.76 6.72 -3.33
C LEU A 19 15.79 5.23 -3.72
N TYR A 20 16.26 4.33 -2.84
CA TYR A 20 16.45 2.91 -3.16
C TYR A 20 15.32 1.98 -2.68
N ALA A 21 14.23 2.51 -2.10
CA ALA A 21 13.15 1.68 -1.58
C ALA A 21 12.09 1.24 -2.63
N PHE A 22 12.03 1.85 -3.82
CA PHE A 22 11.07 1.47 -4.86
C PHE A 22 11.61 1.66 -6.28
N PRO A 23 12.26 0.65 -6.90
CA PRO A 23 12.67 0.75 -8.29
C PRO A 23 11.45 0.43 -9.17
N LYS A 24 10.64 1.45 -9.49
CA LYS A 24 9.77 1.55 -10.68
C LYS A 24 9.04 2.90 -10.71
N ILE A 25 9.77 3.99 -10.94
CA ILE A 25 9.20 5.26 -11.39
C ILE A 25 10.07 5.78 -12.53
N ILE A 26 9.80 5.35 -13.76
CA ILE A 26 10.13 6.10 -14.98
C ILE A 26 9.05 5.81 -16.03
N GLY A 27 8.31 6.85 -16.43
CA GLY A 27 7.64 6.92 -17.73
C GLY A 27 6.13 7.15 -17.72
N ILE A 28 5.68 8.38 -17.44
CA ILE A 28 4.41 8.87 -17.99
C ILE A 28 4.72 10.18 -18.74
N PRO A 29 4.52 10.27 -20.06
CA PRO A 29 4.55 11.55 -20.75
C PRO A 29 3.31 12.37 -20.34
N ILE A 30 3.56 13.63 -19.97
CA ILE A 30 2.53 14.64 -19.70
C ILE A 30 1.82 14.96 -21.02
N ALA A 31 0.67 14.33 -21.26
CA ALA A 31 -0.33 14.77 -22.22
C ALA A 31 -1.68 14.09 -21.93
N TYR A 32 -2.36 14.50 -20.85
CA TYR A 32 -3.79 14.20 -20.72
C TYR A 32 -4.55 15.38 -20.13
N TYR A 33 -4.59 16.46 -20.91
CA TYR A 33 -5.63 17.48 -20.81
C TYR A 33 -5.77 18.17 -22.16
N ASN A 34 -6.78 17.77 -22.96
CA ASN A 34 -7.37 18.63 -23.98
C ASN A 34 -8.73 18.08 -24.45
N SER A 35 -9.78 18.83 -24.08
CA SER A 35 -10.96 19.16 -24.89
C SER A 35 -11.49 18.13 -25.90
N ASN A 36 -12.49 17.35 -25.50
CA ASN A 36 -13.54 16.92 -26.42
C ASN A 36 -14.64 18.00 -26.46
N GLN A 37 -14.31 19.13 -27.11
CA GLN A 37 -15.28 19.96 -27.82
C GLN A 37 -14.78 20.05 -29.26
N ALA A 38 -14.92 18.96 -29.99
CA ALA A 38 -14.82 18.95 -31.44
C ALA A 38 -16.16 18.43 -31.97
N LEU A 39 -17.01 19.36 -32.42
CA LEU A 39 -18.16 19.04 -33.25
C LEU A 39 -17.64 18.48 -34.58
N ASN A 40 -18.21 17.38 -35.07
CA ASN A 40 -17.99 16.98 -36.46
C ASN A 40 -18.73 17.96 -37.40
N GLU A 41 -18.27 18.05 -38.64
CA GLU A 41 -18.75 19.00 -39.67
C GLU A 41 -20.23 18.86 -40.06
N ASN A 42 -20.98 17.93 -39.45
CA ASN A 42 -22.39 17.67 -39.75
C ASN A 42 -23.33 17.68 -38.53
N GLY A 43 -22.87 18.16 -37.36
CA GLY A 43 -23.75 18.44 -36.21
C GLY A 43 -24.55 17.25 -35.67
N LYS A 44 -24.14 16.01 -35.96
CA LYS A 44 -24.75 14.79 -35.38
C LYS A 44 -23.86 14.24 -34.27
N PRO A 45 -24.46 13.85 -33.11
CA PRO A 45 -23.71 13.17 -32.06
C PRO A 45 -23.09 11.91 -32.67
N ALA A 46 -21.77 11.78 -32.53
CA ALA A 46 -21.06 10.57 -32.93
C ALA A 46 -21.63 9.40 -32.14
N THR A 47 -22.22 8.45 -32.86
CA THR A 47 -22.79 7.21 -32.34
C THR A 47 -21.77 6.50 -31.46
N GLU A 48 -22.18 6.22 -30.23
CA GLU A 48 -21.65 5.24 -29.27
C GLU A 48 -20.36 4.51 -29.69
N LEU A 49 -19.23 5.08 -29.30
CA LEU A 49 -18.04 4.26 -29.07
C LEU A 49 -18.35 3.47 -27.79
N THR A 50 -18.71 2.19 -27.95
CA THR A 50 -18.66 1.21 -26.86
C THR A 50 -17.21 1.04 -26.43
N VAL A 51 -16.73 2.00 -25.63
CA VAL A 51 -15.51 1.84 -24.84
C VAL A 51 -15.81 0.70 -23.88
N GLY A 52 -15.12 -0.43 -24.08
CA GLY A 52 -15.07 -1.48 -23.07
C GLY A 52 -14.67 -0.82 -21.76
N ILE A 53 -15.60 -0.79 -20.82
CA ILE A 53 -15.38 -0.36 -19.44
C ILE A 53 -14.53 -1.43 -18.77
N ASP A 54 -13.27 -1.51 -19.16
CA ASP A 54 -12.23 -2.00 -18.28
C ASP A 54 -12.29 -1.09 -17.06
N SER A 55 -12.71 -1.68 -15.95
CA SER A 55 -13.05 -0.99 -14.73
C SER A 55 -11.90 -0.05 -14.34
N ILE A 56 -12.11 1.27 -14.40
CA ILE A 56 -11.14 2.24 -13.89
C ILE A 56 -11.13 2.07 -12.37
N THR A 57 -10.38 1.10 -11.87
CA THR A 57 -10.17 0.89 -10.44
C THR A 57 -9.14 1.90 -9.99
N ASN A 58 -9.61 3.08 -9.59
CA ASN A 58 -8.75 4.13 -9.08
C ASN A 58 -8.33 3.83 -7.64
N PHE A 59 -7.35 2.95 -7.47
CA PHE A 59 -6.75 2.70 -6.17
C PHE A 59 -6.04 3.94 -5.63
N PRO A 60 -6.04 4.16 -4.30
CA PRO A 60 -5.24 5.22 -3.71
C PRO A 60 -3.76 4.98 -4.02
N LYS A 61 -2.97 6.05 -4.08
CA LYS A 61 -1.52 5.91 -4.29
C LYS A 61 -0.80 5.67 -2.96
N PRO A 62 0.19 4.77 -2.93
CA PRO A 62 0.94 4.49 -1.71
C PRO A 62 1.77 5.71 -1.30
N ILE A 63 1.84 5.96 0.00
CA ILE A 63 2.65 7.01 0.62
C ILE A 63 3.81 6.45 1.45
N GLY A 64 3.74 5.18 1.85
CA GLY A 64 4.74 4.52 2.71
C GLY A 64 4.28 3.14 3.18
N TYR A 65 4.79 2.68 4.33
CA TYR A 65 4.34 1.42 4.92
C TYR A 65 2.93 1.53 5.49
N VAL A 66 2.65 2.61 6.23
CA VAL A 66 1.30 2.91 6.75
C VAL A 66 0.60 3.94 5.87
N ASN A 67 -0.53 3.55 5.30
CA ASN A 67 -1.33 4.35 4.38
C ASN A 67 -2.72 4.54 4.99
N ASP A 68 -2.85 5.55 5.83
CA ASP A 68 -4.03 5.78 6.67
C ASP A 68 -5.00 6.79 6.04
N PHE A 69 -5.82 6.35 5.08
CA PHE A 69 -6.77 7.23 4.37
C PHE A 69 -8.04 7.53 5.16
N GLU A 70 -8.29 6.83 6.27
CA GLU A 70 -9.39 7.11 7.20
C GLU A 70 -8.96 7.98 8.41
N ASN A 71 -7.67 8.35 8.52
CA ASN A 71 -7.11 9.11 9.66
C ASN A 71 -7.37 8.44 11.03
N ILE A 72 -7.19 7.12 11.08
CA ILE A 72 -7.37 6.30 12.29
C ILE A 72 -6.23 6.48 13.29
N PHE A 73 -5.00 6.68 12.78
CA PHE A 73 -3.80 6.69 13.59
C PHE A 73 -3.31 8.11 13.85
N THR A 74 -2.86 8.34 15.08
CA THR A 74 -2.05 9.51 15.40
C THR A 74 -0.68 9.44 14.71
N ASN A 75 0.01 10.57 14.60
CA ASN A 75 1.35 10.61 14.01
C ASN A 75 2.34 9.67 14.73
N ASP A 76 2.32 9.63 16.05
CA ASP A 76 3.23 8.79 16.84
C ASP A 76 2.97 7.29 16.63
N GLU A 77 1.70 6.91 16.46
CA GLU A 77 1.30 5.53 16.17
C GLU A 77 1.77 5.11 14.78
N ARG A 78 1.57 5.95 13.77
CA ARG A 78 2.09 5.69 12.41
C ARG A 78 3.61 5.52 12.43
N ILE A 79 4.33 6.41 13.09
CA ILE A 79 5.79 6.34 13.19
C ILE A 79 6.25 5.04 13.87
N LYS A 80 5.54 4.55 14.89
CA LYS A 80 5.87 3.28 15.56
C LYS A 80 5.65 2.10 14.62
N LEU A 81 4.53 2.05 13.91
CA LEU A 81 4.23 1.01 12.93
C LEU A 81 5.24 1.02 11.77
N ASP A 82 5.55 2.19 11.21
CA ASP A 82 6.54 2.36 10.14
C ASP A 82 7.92 1.85 10.58
N LYS A 83 8.34 2.17 11.81
CA LYS A 83 9.63 1.69 12.37
C LYS A 83 9.66 0.16 12.49
N THR A 84 8.59 -0.44 12.99
CA THR A 84 8.50 -1.90 13.11
C THR A 84 8.56 -2.58 11.74
N ILE A 85 7.78 -2.07 10.77
CA ILE A 85 7.76 -2.62 9.40
C ILE A 85 9.13 -2.43 8.73
N GLY A 86 9.71 -1.24 8.79
CA GLY A 86 11.00 -0.94 8.18
C GLY A 86 12.12 -1.80 8.75
N ALA A 87 12.17 -1.99 10.07
CA ALA A 87 13.15 -2.88 10.71
C ALA A 87 13.00 -4.33 10.22
N TYR A 88 11.76 -4.84 10.16
CA TYR A 88 11.50 -6.20 9.69
C TYR A 88 11.84 -6.39 8.21
N GLN A 89 11.54 -5.40 7.35
CA GLN A 89 11.89 -5.47 5.93
C GLN A 89 13.41 -5.50 5.72
N ILE A 90 14.19 -4.75 6.52
CA ILE A 90 15.66 -4.78 6.48
C ILE A 90 16.18 -6.19 6.86
N GLU A 91 15.61 -6.80 7.90
CA GLU A 91 16.03 -8.12 8.39
C GLU A 91 15.67 -9.26 7.43
N SER A 92 14.46 -9.24 6.86
CA SER A 92 13.86 -10.39 6.18
C SER A 92 13.71 -10.24 4.66
N THR A 93 13.84 -9.02 4.12
CA THR A 93 13.43 -8.63 2.77
C THR A 93 11.92 -8.71 2.48
N ASN A 94 11.09 -9.10 3.45
CA ASN A 94 9.64 -9.16 3.33
C ASN A 94 9.03 -7.76 3.35
N GLU A 95 7.98 -7.54 2.55
CA GLU A 95 7.37 -6.22 2.40
C GLU A 95 5.98 -6.21 2.99
N ILE A 96 5.71 -5.26 3.88
CA ILE A 96 4.43 -5.12 4.57
C ILE A 96 3.87 -3.73 4.28
N ALA A 97 2.57 -3.67 3.96
CA ALA A 97 1.81 -2.43 3.97
C ALA A 97 0.60 -2.55 4.90
N ILE A 98 0.28 -1.47 5.60
CA ILE A 98 -0.95 -1.28 6.36
C ILE A 98 -1.77 -0.21 5.64
N VAL A 99 -3.04 -0.47 5.38
CA VAL A 99 -3.91 0.43 4.62
C VAL A 99 -5.27 0.58 5.31
N THR A 100 -5.72 1.81 5.50
CA THR A 100 -7.10 2.13 5.91
C THR A 100 -7.85 2.77 4.75
N ILE A 101 -9.10 2.36 4.51
CA ILE A 101 -9.92 2.87 3.40
C ILE A 101 -11.38 3.05 3.82
N SER A 102 -12.05 4.05 3.24
CA SER A 102 -13.47 4.32 3.50
C SER A 102 -14.44 3.64 2.53
N SER A 103 -13.93 3.07 1.42
CA SER A 103 -14.75 2.38 0.43
C SER A 103 -13.97 1.26 -0.27
N ILE A 104 -14.69 0.18 -0.59
CA ILE A 104 -14.19 -0.91 -1.45
C ILE A 104 -14.87 -0.89 -2.83
N GLU A 105 -15.65 0.13 -3.18
CA GLU A 105 -16.31 0.15 -4.48
C GLU A 105 -15.31 0.15 -5.64
N PRO A 106 -15.63 -0.50 -6.78
CA PRO A 106 -16.85 -1.25 -7.08
C PRO A 106 -16.81 -2.73 -6.63
N TYR A 107 -15.91 -3.10 -5.73
CA TYR A 107 -15.69 -4.50 -5.34
C TYR A 107 -16.78 -5.01 -4.40
N GLU A 108 -17.25 -6.23 -4.67
CA GLU A 108 -18.26 -6.92 -3.86
C GLU A 108 -17.75 -7.32 -2.47
N ASN A 109 -16.44 -7.58 -2.36
CA ASN A 109 -15.82 -8.02 -1.11
C ASN A 109 -14.41 -7.47 -0.91
N ILE A 110 -14.03 -7.31 0.36
CA ILE A 110 -12.74 -6.73 0.77
C ILE A 110 -11.55 -7.64 0.42
N LYS A 111 -11.75 -8.97 0.32
CA LYS A 111 -10.67 -9.90 -0.08
C LYS A 111 -10.20 -9.61 -1.50
N LYS A 112 -11.13 -9.50 -2.45
CA LYS A 112 -10.84 -9.15 -3.84
C LYS A 112 -10.19 -7.76 -3.94
N TYR A 113 -10.73 -6.77 -3.24
CA TYR A 113 -10.13 -5.43 -3.19
C TYR A 113 -8.68 -5.48 -2.68
N ALA A 114 -8.41 -6.19 -1.57
CA ALA A 114 -7.07 -6.27 -0.98
C ALA A 114 -6.08 -6.98 -1.91
N THR A 115 -6.50 -8.04 -2.60
CA THR A 115 -5.65 -8.73 -3.58
C THR A 115 -5.30 -7.82 -4.76
N GLU A 116 -6.28 -7.16 -5.37
CA GLU A 116 -6.04 -6.26 -6.50
C GLU A 116 -5.21 -5.02 -6.09
N LEU A 117 -5.48 -4.44 -4.91
CA LEU A 117 -4.68 -3.35 -4.37
C LEU A 117 -3.22 -3.77 -4.17
N SER A 118 -3.00 -4.97 -3.60
CA SER A 118 -1.65 -5.50 -3.37
C SER A 118 -0.89 -5.71 -4.68
N ASN A 119 -1.58 -6.16 -5.73
CA ASN A 119 -1.02 -6.35 -7.07
C ASN A 119 -0.69 -5.01 -7.74
N GLU A 120 -1.63 -4.04 -7.71
CA GLU A 120 -1.45 -2.69 -8.26
C GLU A 120 -0.26 -1.98 -7.60
N TRP A 121 -0.15 -2.08 -6.27
CA TRP A 121 0.94 -1.46 -5.53
C TRP A 121 2.26 -2.23 -5.65
N GLY A 122 2.24 -3.45 -6.18
CA GLY A 122 3.43 -4.29 -6.30
C GLY A 122 4.04 -4.62 -4.94
N ILE A 123 3.21 -4.95 -3.94
CA ILE A 123 3.69 -5.27 -2.59
C ILE A 123 4.41 -6.62 -2.61
N GLY A 124 5.70 -6.63 -2.31
CA GLY A 124 6.57 -7.80 -2.36
C GLY A 124 7.56 -7.74 -3.52
N LYS A 125 8.68 -8.45 -3.38
CA LYS A 125 9.67 -8.57 -4.46
C LYS A 125 9.13 -9.49 -5.56
N ALA A 126 9.21 -9.06 -6.82
CA ALA A 126 8.66 -9.79 -7.98
C ALA A 126 9.06 -11.28 -8.02
N GLU A 127 10.33 -11.59 -7.74
CA GLU A 127 10.82 -12.99 -7.76
C GLU A 127 10.43 -13.80 -6.53
N LYS A 128 10.14 -13.13 -5.40
CA LYS A 128 9.89 -13.79 -4.11
C LYS A 128 8.41 -13.87 -3.77
N ASN A 129 7.58 -12.97 -4.29
CA ASN A 129 6.17 -12.81 -3.93
C ASN A 129 5.99 -12.73 -2.41
N ASN A 130 6.88 -12.02 -1.72
CA ASN A 130 6.99 -11.95 -0.26
C ASN A 130 6.33 -10.68 0.32
N GLY A 131 5.17 -10.33 -0.25
CA GLY A 131 4.35 -9.20 0.17
C GLY A 131 3.27 -9.60 1.17
N LEU A 132 2.89 -8.68 2.04
CA LEU A 132 1.74 -8.78 2.94
C LEU A 132 1.05 -7.43 3.07
N LEU A 133 -0.25 -7.41 2.83
CA LEU A 133 -1.10 -6.24 3.02
C LEU A 133 -2.05 -6.49 4.18
N ILE A 134 -2.05 -5.61 5.18
CA ILE A 134 -3.10 -5.53 6.21
C ILE A 134 -4.03 -4.38 5.81
N LEU A 135 -5.20 -4.70 5.27
CA LEU A 135 -6.21 -3.74 4.87
C LEU A 135 -7.36 -3.76 5.87
N PHE A 136 -7.77 -2.61 6.38
CA PHE A 136 -9.01 -2.52 7.14
C PHE A 136 -9.79 -1.25 6.85
N SER A 137 -11.04 -1.24 7.27
CA SER A 137 -11.93 -0.10 7.18
C SER A 137 -12.70 0.01 8.48
N GLN A 138 -12.52 1.12 9.19
CA GLN A 138 -13.31 1.42 10.38
C GLN A 138 -14.77 1.65 9.98
N SER A 139 -15.01 2.43 8.93
CA SER A 139 -16.35 2.79 8.47
C SER A 139 -17.16 1.59 7.98
N LEU A 140 -16.51 0.60 7.36
CA LEU A 140 -17.17 -0.63 6.90
C LEU A 140 -17.16 -1.76 7.93
N GLY A 141 -16.38 -1.64 9.01
CA GLY A 141 -16.19 -2.70 10.01
C GLY A 141 -15.54 -3.97 9.42
N LYS A 142 -14.67 -3.81 8.41
CA LYS A 142 -14.04 -4.92 7.67
C LYS A 142 -12.53 -4.91 7.84
N ILE A 143 -11.92 -6.09 7.86
CA ILE A 143 -10.46 -6.27 7.84
C ILE A 143 -10.12 -7.48 6.97
N GLN A 144 -9.00 -7.39 6.26
CA GLN A 144 -8.45 -8.44 5.42
C GLN A 144 -6.93 -8.39 5.49
N ILE A 145 -6.30 -9.57 5.57
CA ILE A 145 -4.88 -9.74 5.28
C ILE A 145 -4.78 -10.38 3.89
N SER A 146 -3.98 -9.80 3.00
CA SER A 146 -3.67 -10.35 1.69
C SER A 146 -2.19 -10.72 1.65
N THR A 147 -1.88 -11.95 1.23
CA THR A 147 -0.52 -12.48 1.19
C THR A 147 -0.10 -12.74 -0.25
N GLY A 148 1.14 -12.41 -0.58
CA GLY A 148 1.75 -12.87 -1.83
C GLY A 148 1.99 -14.38 -1.79
N THR A 149 2.10 -15.02 -2.96
CA THR A 149 2.24 -16.48 -3.06
C THR A 149 3.48 -17.05 -2.37
N GLY A 150 4.55 -16.26 -2.20
CA GLY A 150 5.72 -16.63 -1.41
C GLY A 150 5.47 -16.52 0.09
N THR A 151 4.74 -15.48 0.50
CA THR A 151 4.29 -15.27 1.88
C THR A 151 3.33 -16.36 2.34
N GLU A 152 2.38 -16.75 1.50
CA GLU A 152 1.30 -17.70 1.83
C GLU A 152 1.82 -19.11 2.19
N LYS A 153 3.02 -19.47 1.72
CA LYS A 153 3.71 -20.72 2.10
C LYS A 153 3.97 -20.82 3.61
N ILE A 154 4.06 -19.69 4.30
CA ILE A 154 4.31 -19.59 5.74
C ILE A 154 3.08 -19.03 6.44
N LEU A 155 2.59 -17.88 5.97
CA LEU A 155 1.40 -17.21 6.50
C LEU A 155 0.17 -17.61 5.68
N THR A 156 -0.35 -18.80 5.95
CA THR A 156 -1.55 -19.31 5.27
C THR A 156 -2.79 -18.45 5.58
N ASP A 157 -3.82 -18.57 4.73
CA ASP A 157 -5.13 -17.95 4.96
C ASP A 157 -5.68 -18.29 6.38
N GLU A 158 -5.47 -19.52 6.85
CA GLU A 158 -5.90 -19.96 8.19
C GLU A 158 -5.14 -19.22 9.31
N ILE A 159 -3.82 -19.07 9.17
CA ILE A 159 -3.00 -18.34 10.14
C ILE A 159 -3.43 -16.87 10.19
N CYS A 160 -3.56 -16.23 9.03
CA CYS A 160 -3.97 -14.84 8.92
C CYS A 160 -5.36 -14.62 9.53
N LYS A 161 -6.31 -15.53 9.25
CA LYS A 161 -7.65 -15.49 9.84
C LYS A 161 -7.61 -15.63 11.36
N LYS A 162 -6.79 -16.53 11.92
CA LYS A 162 -6.63 -16.66 13.37
C LYS A 162 -6.08 -15.38 14.00
N VAL A 163 -5.08 -14.74 13.39
CA VAL A 163 -4.55 -13.45 13.86
C VAL A 163 -5.65 -12.38 13.87
N ILE A 164 -6.42 -12.27 12.79
CA ILE A 164 -7.55 -11.34 12.72
C ILE A 164 -8.55 -11.60 13.84
N ASP A 165 -9.05 -12.83 13.95
CA ASP A 165 -10.16 -13.18 14.84
C ASP A 165 -9.78 -13.13 16.33
N GLN A 166 -8.55 -13.55 16.66
CA GLN A 166 -8.12 -13.76 18.04
C GLN A 166 -7.30 -12.60 18.62
N ILE A 167 -6.69 -11.77 17.76
CA ILE A 167 -5.78 -10.69 18.20
C ILE A 167 -6.31 -9.33 17.77
N ILE A 168 -6.63 -9.14 16.49
CA ILE A 168 -6.98 -7.81 15.98
C ILE A 168 -8.40 -7.41 16.37
N ILE A 169 -9.39 -8.25 16.05
CA ILE A 169 -10.82 -7.96 16.29
C ILE A 169 -11.13 -7.68 17.78
N PRO A 170 -10.58 -8.41 18.77
CA PRO A 170 -10.81 -8.10 20.17
C PRO A 170 -10.39 -6.69 20.59
N GLU A 171 -9.33 -6.13 20.00
CA GLU A 171 -8.89 -4.76 20.27
C GLU A 171 -9.74 -3.75 19.51
N PHE A 172 -10.14 -4.04 18.26
CA PHE A 172 -11.07 -3.21 17.50
C PHE A 172 -12.41 -3.04 18.22
N LYS A 173 -12.90 -4.10 18.87
CA LYS A 173 -14.13 -4.05 19.70
C LYS A 173 -14.00 -3.14 20.91
N LYS A 174 -12.78 -2.84 21.37
CA LYS A 174 -12.49 -1.87 22.44
C LYS A 174 -12.31 -0.44 21.91
N GLY A 175 -12.35 -0.25 20.59
CA GLY A 175 -12.03 1.02 19.93
C GLY A 175 -10.52 1.29 19.78
N ASP A 176 -9.66 0.32 20.12
CA ASP A 176 -8.21 0.48 20.08
C ASP A 176 -7.63 -0.16 18.81
N PHE A 177 -7.76 0.55 17.69
CA PHE A 177 -7.30 0.09 16.38
C PHE A 177 -5.79 -0.03 16.30
N HIS A 178 -5.04 0.91 16.89
CA HIS A 178 -3.59 0.86 16.88
C HIS A 178 -3.06 -0.35 17.66
N SER A 179 -3.58 -0.64 18.86
CA SER A 179 -3.20 -1.85 19.61
C SER A 179 -3.51 -3.12 18.83
N GLY A 180 -4.69 -3.19 18.20
CA GLY A 180 -5.08 -4.34 17.36
C GLY A 180 -4.10 -4.58 16.22
N ILE A 181 -3.80 -3.54 15.44
CA ILE A 181 -2.88 -3.63 14.30
C ILE A 181 -1.44 -3.90 14.75
N LYS A 182 -0.96 -3.25 15.82
CA LYS A 182 0.38 -3.47 16.37
C LYS A 182 0.56 -4.92 16.81
N LYS A 183 -0.36 -5.47 17.62
CA LYS A 183 -0.29 -6.85 18.10
C LYS A 183 -0.42 -7.86 16.95
N GLY A 184 -1.31 -7.60 15.99
CA GLY A 184 -1.46 -8.43 14.80
C GLY A 184 -0.19 -8.46 13.95
N LEU A 185 0.41 -7.28 13.71
CA LEU A 185 1.68 -7.15 12.99
C LEU A 185 2.81 -7.92 13.69
N GLU A 186 2.94 -7.75 15.02
CA GLU A 186 3.94 -8.45 15.82
C GLU A 186 3.78 -9.98 15.72
N GLU A 187 2.55 -10.50 15.83
CA GLU A 187 2.28 -11.92 15.70
C GLU A 187 2.59 -12.45 14.29
N LEU A 188 2.23 -11.71 13.23
CA LEU A 188 2.54 -12.09 11.85
C LEU A 188 4.06 -12.15 11.64
N ILE A 189 4.81 -11.18 12.14
CA ILE A 189 6.28 -11.16 12.08
C ILE A 189 6.89 -12.37 12.81
N ILE A 190 6.36 -12.72 13.98
CA ILE A 190 6.83 -13.89 14.74
C ILE A 190 6.60 -15.19 13.96
N LYS A 191 5.43 -15.33 13.32
CA LYS A 191 5.06 -16.51 12.53
C LYS A 191 5.75 -16.59 11.18
N TRP A 192 6.27 -15.48 10.66
CA TRP A 192 6.84 -15.36 9.32
C TRP A 192 8.37 -15.46 9.29
N LYS A 193 8.92 -16.32 10.15
CA LYS A 193 10.36 -16.62 10.23
C LYS A 193 10.70 -17.94 9.58
#